data_AF-A0A962G5T6-F1
#
_entry.id   AF-A0A962G5T6-F1
#
_cell.length_a   1.000
_cell.length_b   1.000
_cell.length_c   1.000
_cell.angle_alpha   90.00
_cell.angle_beta   90.00
_cell.angle_gamma   90.00
#
_symmetry.space_group_name_H-M   'P 1'
#
loop_
_entity.id
_entity.type
_entity.pdbx_description
1 polymer ?
#
loop_
_entity_poly.entity_id
_entity_poly.type
_entity_poly.pdbx_seq_one_letter_code
_entity_poly.pdbx_strand_id
1 'polypeptide(L)' 'MRLVLLGAPGSGKGTQAASLKKKLGIPHVSTGDLLRAAVKAGTPLGLKAKAVMDAGHLVSDEIVLGMLEDRVSQP' A
#
# COMPACT_ATOMS: atom_id res chain seq x y z
N MET A 1 -14.65 6.58 8.79
CA MET A 1 -14.98 6.74 7.34
C MET A 1 -13.97 5.95 6.53
N ARG A 2 -14.39 5.27 5.44
CA ARG A 2 -13.52 4.46 4.59
C ARG A 2 -13.64 4.96 3.14
N LEU A 3 -12.51 5.32 2.52
CA LEU A 3 -12.46 5.90 1.18
C LEU A 3 -11.51 5.08 0.30
N VAL A 4 -11.88 4.86 -0.96
CA VAL A 4 -11.01 4.28 -1.98
C VAL A 4 -10.81 5.32 -3.08
N LEU A 5 -9.54 5.65 -3.38
CA LEU A 5 -9.18 6.60 -4.44
C LEU A 5 -8.74 5.83 -5.68
N LEU A 6 -9.53 5.94 -6.75
CA LEU A 6 -9.25 5.34 -8.06
C LEU A 6 -8.82 6.41 -9.07
N GLY A 7 -8.02 6.02 -10.05
CA GLY A 7 -7.54 6.92 -11.10
C GLY A 7 -6.26 6.43 -11.77
N ALA A 8 -6.00 6.91 -12.99
CA ALA A 8 -4.83 6.52 -13.79
C ALA A 8 -3.49 6.85 -13.12
N PRO A 9 -2.37 6.20 -13.51
CA PRO A 9 -1.03 6.66 -13.15
C PRO A 9 -0.85 8.15 -13.49
N GLY A 10 -0.23 8.93 -12.60
CA GLY A 10 -0.07 10.37 -12.79
C GLY A 10 -1.29 11.26 -12.49
N SER A 11 -2.47 10.68 -12.20
CA SER A 11 -3.71 11.46 -11.97
C SER A 11 -3.77 12.27 -10.65
N GLY A 12 -2.69 12.32 -9.88
CA GLY A 12 -2.63 13.09 -8.63
C GLY A 12 -3.29 12.44 -7.41
N LYS A 13 -3.61 11.13 -7.43
CA LYS A 13 -4.23 10.42 -6.28
C LYS A 13 -3.49 10.62 -4.96
N GLY A 14 -2.16 10.50 -4.97
CA GLY A 14 -1.34 10.67 -3.76
C GLY A 14 -1.46 12.07 -3.16
N THR A 15 -1.47 13.10 -4.01
CA THR A 15 -1.69 14.50 -3.61
C THR A 15 -3.06 14.69 -2.96
N GLN A 16 -4.11 14.13 -3.57
CA GLN A 16 -5.47 14.20 -3.03
C GLN A 16 -5.60 13.41 -1.72
N ALA A 17 -5.00 12.23 -1.63
CA ALA A 17 -4.99 11.40 -0.43
C ALA A 17 -4.33 12.12 0.76
N ALA A 18 -3.20 12.82 0.53
CA ALA A 18 -2.53 13.61 1.56
C ALA A 18 -3.41 14.77 2.07
N SER A 19 -4.10 15.46 1.15
CA SER A 19 -5.06 16.52 1.49
C SER A 19 -6.24 15.99 2.32
N LEU A 20 -6.82 14.85 1.91
CA LEU A 20 -7.92 14.20 2.62
C LEU A 20 -7.51 13.71 4.00
N LYS A 21 -6.32 13.09 4.13
CA LYS A 21 -5.74 12.70 5.42
C LYS A 21 -5.69 13.89 6.39
N LYS A 22 -5.18 15.04 5.95
CA LYS A 22 -5.09 16.25 6.79
C LYS A 22 -6.46 16.80 7.18
N LYS A 23 -7.39 16.86 6.22
CA LYS A 23 -8.74 17.43 6.44
C LYS A 23 -9.64 16.57 7.31
N LEU A 24 -9.51 15.25 7.20
CA LEU A 24 -10.45 14.28 7.78
C LEU A 24 -9.85 13.52 8.98
N GLY A 25 -8.56 13.69 9.25
CA GLY A 25 -7.88 12.99 10.36
C GLY A 25 -7.82 11.47 10.17
N ILE A 26 -7.92 10.97 8.93
CA ILE A 26 -7.91 9.53 8.63
C ILE A 26 -6.53 9.06 8.16
N PRO A 27 -6.11 7.82 8.50
CA PRO A 27 -4.87 7.26 7.97
C PRO A 27 -4.97 7.06 6.44
N HIS A 28 -3.86 7.27 5.75
CA HIS A 28 -3.71 6.94 4.34
C HIS A 28 -2.99 5.61 4.21
N VAL A 29 -3.57 4.70 3.43
CA VAL A 29 -3.00 3.39 3.11
C VAL A 29 -2.81 3.29 1.60
N SER A 30 -1.60 2.93 1.18
CA SER A 30 -1.17 2.79 -0.20
C SER A 30 -0.49 1.44 -0.33
N THR A 31 -1.02 0.54 -1.18
CA THR A 31 -0.46 -0.81 -1.36
C THR A 31 0.99 -0.77 -1.85
N GLY A 32 1.33 0.19 -2.72
CA GLY A 32 2.71 0.40 -3.16
C GLY A 32 3.65 0.83 -2.03
N ASP A 33 3.19 1.66 -1.09
CA ASP A 33 4.01 2.07 0.06
C ASP A 33 4.13 0.95 1.10
N LEU A 34 3.07 0.17 1.32
CA LEU A 34 3.09 -1.01 2.17
C LEU A 34 4.11 -2.04 1.67
N LEU A 35 4.06 -2.37 0.37
CA LEU A 35 5.00 -3.29 -0.27
C LEU A 35 6.44 -2.78 -0.12
N ARG A 36 6.71 -1.52 -0.47
CA ARG A 36 8.06 -0.93 -0.34
C ARG A 36 8.56 -0.91 1.10
N ALA A 37 7.69 -0.62 2.07
CA ALA A 37 8.04 -0.63 3.49
C ALA A 37 8.35 -2.04 3.99
N ALA A 38 7.53 -3.03 3.62
CA ALA A 38 7.75 -4.44 3.98
C ALA A 38 9.06 -4.98 3.39
N VAL A 39 9.35 -4.65 2.12
CA VAL A 39 10.62 -4.97 1.45
C VAL A 39 11.80 -4.35 2.20
N LYS A 40 11.71 -3.05 2.52
CA LYS A 40 12.77 -2.33 3.25
C LYS A 40 13.00 -2.89 4.67
N ALA A 41 11.93 -3.32 5.34
CA ALA A 41 11.99 -3.91 6.67
C ALA A 41 12.46 -5.38 6.68
N GLY A 42 12.58 -6.03 5.52
CA GLY A 42 13.01 -7.41 5.42
C GLY A 42 12.02 -8.42 6.02
N THR A 43 10.73 -8.09 6.07
CA THR A 43 9.72 -9.02 6.62
C THR A 43 9.58 -10.26 5.71
N PRO A 44 9.10 -11.41 6.23
CA PRO A 44 8.88 -12.59 5.40
C PRO A 44 8.00 -12.33 4.17
N LEU A 45 6.92 -11.54 4.33
CA LEU A 45 6.07 -11.11 3.21
C LEU A 45 6.78 -10.12 2.28
N GLY A 46 7.58 -9.20 2.83
CA GLY A 46 8.37 -8.25 2.07
C GLY A 46 9.41 -8.92 1.16
N LEU A 47 10.11 -9.94 1.66
CA LEU A 47 11.09 -10.69 0.87
C LEU A 47 10.43 -11.46 -0.29
N LYS A 48 9.27 -12.09 -0.03
CA LYS A 48 8.46 -12.75 -1.08
C LYS A 48 8.01 -11.74 -2.14
N ALA A 49 7.47 -10.60 -1.71
CA ALA A 49 7.04 -9.53 -2.62
C ALA A 49 8.21 -8.99 -3.44
N LYS A 50 9.39 -8.78 -2.83
CA LYS A 50 10.60 -8.31 -3.52
C LYS A 50 10.98 -9.21 -4.68
N ALA A 51 11.02 -10.53 -4.46
CA ALA A 51 11.39 -11.49 -5.50
C ALA A 51 10.44 -11.43 -6.72
N VAL A 52 9.14 -11.28 -6.47
CA VAL A 52 8.13 -11.16 -7.53
C VAL A 52 8.24 -9.83 -8.28
N MET A 53 8.43 -8.73 -7.55
CA MET A 53 8.59 -7.39 -8.14
C MET A 53 9.87 -7.26 -8.98
N ASP A 54 11.00 -7.79 -8.49
CA ASP A 54 12.29 -7.78 -9.20
C ASP A 54 12.21 -8.59 -10.51
N ALA A 55 11.37 -9.62 -10.55
CA ALA A 55 11.09 -10.40 -11.76
C ALA A 55 10.11 -9.70 -12.72
N GLY A 56 9.60 -8.51 -12.39
CA GLY A 56 8.61 -7.79 -13.19
C GLY A 56 7.21 -8.43 -13.17
N HIS A 57 6.96 -9.34 -12.24
CA HIS A 57 5.68 -10.02 -12.09
C HIS A 57 4.73 -9.27 -11.15
N LEU A 58 3.44 -9.54 -11.30
CA LEU A 58 2.42 -9.03 -10.40
C LEU A 58 2.49 -9.75 -9.05
N VAL A 59 2.52 -8.99 -7.96
CA VAL A 59 2.42 -9.53 -6.60
C VAL A 59 1.02 -10.12 -6.40
N SER A 60 0.94 -11.35 -5.91
CA SER A 60 -0.33 -12.06 -5.72
C SER A 60 -1.24 -11.39 -4.69
N ASP A 61 -2.55 -11.47 -4.90
CA ASP A 61 -3.57 -10.91 -4.01
C ASP A 61 -3.42 -11.36 -2.55
N GLU A 62 -3.06 -12.63 -2.30
CA GLU A 62 -2.82 -13.15 -0.95
C GLU A 62 -1.79 -12.33 -0.16
N ILE A 63 -0.68 -11.97 -0.81
CA ILE A 63 0.38 -11.16 -0.21
C ILE A 63 -0.12 -9.74 0.06
N VAL A 64 -0.83 -9.14 -0.91
CA VAL A 64 -1.33 -7.78 -0.80
C VAL A 64 -2.40 -7.67 0.29
N LEU A 65 -3.32 -8.64 0.36
CA LEU A 65 -4.38 -8.70 1.35
C LEU A 65 -3.81 -8.91 2.76
N GLY A 66 -2.85 -9.82 2.94
CA GLY A 66 -2.19 -10.02 4.24
C GLY A 66 -1.50 -8.75 4.74
N MET A 67 -0.79 -8.03 3.87
CA MET A 67 -0.19 -6.74 4.23
C MET A 67 -1.23 -5.66 4.55
N LEU A 68 -2.37 -5.69 3.86
CA LEU A 68 -3.45 -4.73 4.07
C LEU A 68 -4.14 -4.97 5.42
N GLU A 69 -4.45 -6.23 5.75
CA GLU A 69 -5.03 -6.65 7.03
C GLU A 69 -4.17 -6.23 8.23
N ASP A 70 -2.86 -6.44 8.14
CA ASP A 70 -1.90 -6.00 9.16
C ASP A 70 -1.95 -4.47 9.34
N ARG A 71 -2.02 -3.71 8.23
CA ARG A 71 -2.03 -2.24 8.31
C ARG A 71 -3.34 -1.70 8.86
N VAL A 72 -4.49 -2.23 8.43
CA VAL A 72 -5.80 -1.70 8.86
C VAL A 72 -6.13 -2.07 10.30
N SER A 73 -5.46 -3.10 10.85
CA SER A 73 -5.55 -3.49 12.26
C SER A 73 -4.72 -2.59 13.18
N GLN A 74 -3.82 -1.77 12.63
CA GLN A 74 -3.05 -0.77 13.37
C GLN A 74 -3.78 0.59 13.38
N PRO A 75 -3.60 1.42 14.42
CA PRO A 75 -4.19 2.76 14.51
C PRO A 75 -3.93 3.69 13.31
#